data_AF-A0A1E5SLV2-F1
#
_entry.id   AF-A0A1E5SLV2-F1
#
_cell.length_a   1.000
_cell.length_b   1.000
_cell.length_c   1.000
_cell.angle_alpha   90.00
_cell.angle_beta   90.00
_cell.angle_gamma   90.00
#
_symmetry.space_group_name_H-M   'P 1'
#
loop_
_entity.id
_entity.type
_entity.pdbx_description
1 polymer ?
#
loop_
_entity_poly.entity_id
_entity_poly.type
_entity_poly.pdbx_seq_one_letter_code
_entity_poly.pdbx_strand_id
1 'polypeptide(L)'
;MTTQEVATQWAEYCRTGQMDKAQQELYSKDCVSLEMEGAQGFPQRVEGIEGIAEKGRQWEGMVEEFHGVEIEGPIVAGNHFTATMKMDITMKGQPRGIDEEIALYRVENGKIVSEQFFYAV
;
A
#
# COMPACT_ATOMS: atom_id res chain seq x y z
N MET A 1 18.95 0.00 -4.66
CA MET A 1 18.19 1.26 -4.82
C MET A 1 18.34 2.10 -3.57
N THR A 2 18.37 3.41 -3.70
CA THR A 2 18.23 4.35 -2.59
C THR A 2 16.78 4.45 -2.14
N THR A 3 16.50 5.01 -0.95
CA THR A 3 15.12 5.27 -0.50
C THR A 3 14.35 6.14 -1.49
N GLN A 4 15.00 7.15 -2.08
CA GLN A 4 14.39 8.02 -3.08
C GLN A 4 14.00 7.27 -4.35
N GLU A 5 14.87 6.40 -4.85
CA GLU A 5 14.58 5.57 -6.03
C GLU A 5 13.41 4.61 -5.76
N VAL A 6 13.40 3.96 -4.60
CA VAL A 6 12.30 3.06 -4.19
C VAL A 6 10.99 3.83 -4.10
N ALA A 7 11.00 4.99 -3.44
CA ALA A 7 9.80 5.82 -3.27
C ALA A 7 9.26 6.30 -4.63
N THR A 8 10.12 6.82 -5.51
CA THR A 8 9.74 7.28 -6.85
C THR A 8 9.13 6.15 -7.68
N GLN A 9 9.78 4.98 -7.71
CA GLN A 9 9.29 3.82 -8.48
C GLN A 9 8.00 3.25 -7.88
N TRP A 10 7.88 3.20 -6.55
CA TRP A 10 6.65 2.80 -5.86
C TRP A 10 5.48 3.72 -6.25
N ALA A 11 5.67 5.03 -6.25
CA ALA A 11 4.62 5.98 -6.59
C ALA A 11 4.21 5.89 -8.07
N GLU A 12 5.16 5.65 -8.98
CA GLU A 12 4.87 5.40 -10.39
C GLU A 12 4.01 4.14 -10.58
N TYR A 13 4.36 3.04 -9.91
CA TYR A 13 3.57 1.81 -9.96
C TYR A 13 2.17 1.99 -9.39
N CYS A 14 2.02 2.67 -8.26
CA CYS A 14 0.70 2.93 -7.69
C CYS A 14 -0.17 3.79 -8.62
N ARG A 15 0.35 4.89 -9.16
CA ARG A 15 -0.38 5.77 -10.10
C ARG A 15 -0.81 5.07 -11.40
N THR A 16 -0.14 3.98 -11.76
CA THR A 16 -0.42 3.21 -12.98
C THR A 16 -1.12 1.89 -12.71
N GLY A 17 -1.60 1.65 -11.48
CA GLY A 17 -2.30 0.42 -11.10
C GLY A 17 -1.42 -0.83 -11.06
N GLN A 18 -0.09 -0.69 -11.04
CA GLN A 18 0.88 -1.79 -11.03
C GLN A 18 1.31 -2.18 -9.61
N MET A 19 0.38 -2.28 -8.65
CA MET A 19 0.70 -2.57 -7.25
C MET A 19 1.37 -3.94 -7.06
N ASP A 20 0.93 -4.96 -7.79
CA ASP A 20 1.59 -6.28 -7.80
C ASP A 20 3.07 -6.20 -8.20
N LYS A 21 3.37 -5.37 -9.19
CA LYS A 21 4.75 -5.15 -9.64
C LYS A 21 5.57 -4.44 -8.58
N ALA A 22 4.97 -3.48 -7.87
CA ALA A 22 5.62 -2.86 -6.72
C ALA A 22 5.98 -3.91 -5.66
N GLN A 23 5.04 -4.79 -5.28
CA GLN A 23 5.29 -5.88 -4.33
C GLN A 23 6.42 -6.81 -4.81
N GLN A 24 6.43 -7.20 -6.07
CA GLN A 24 7.47 -8.10 -6.61
C GLN A 24 8.86 -7.45 -6.67
N GLU A 25 8.93 -6.20 -7.12
CA GLU A 25 10.21 -5.55 -7.44
C GLU A 25 10.79 -4.73 -6.29
N LEU A 26 9.95 -4.18 -5.41
CA LEU A 26 10.37 -3.20 -4.41
C LEU A 26 10.36 -3.74 -3.00
N TYR A 27 9.63 -4.81 -2.70
CA TYR A 27 9.46 -5.30 -1.33
C TYR A 27 10.48 -6.38 -0.99
N SER A 28 10.82 -6.44 0.29
CA SER A 28 11.55 -7.56 0.87
C SER A 28 10.64 -8.77 1.00
N LYS A 29 11.21 -9.98 0.95
CA LYS A 29 10.48 -11.22 1.19
C LYS A 29 9.87 -11.28 2.59
N ASP A 30 10.54 -10.65 3.56
CA ASP A 30 10.16 -10.61 4.96
C ASP A 30 9.47 -9.29 5.34
N CYS A 31 8.88 -8.59 4.36
CA CYS A 31 8.19 -7.33 4.61
C CYS A 31 7.03 -7.52 5.61
N VAL A 32 6.80 -6.50 6.44
CA VAL A 32 5.69 -6.46 7.38
C VAL A 32 4.70 -5.38 6.96
N SER A 33 3.42 -5.74 6.89
CA SER A 33 2.31 -4.82 6.64
C SER A 33 1.51 -4.60 7.92
N LEU A 34 1.26 -3.34 8.25
CA LEU A 34 0.53 -2.93 9.44
C LEU A 34 -0.69 -2.10 9.04
N GLU A 35 -1.87 -2.58 9.41
CA GLU A 35 -3.11 -1.80 9.30
C GLU A 35 -3.27 -0.82 10.46
N MET A 36 -4.19 0.12 10.30
CA MET A 36 -4.57 1.02 11.38
C MET A 36 -5.13 0.22 12.57
N GLU A 37 -4.78 0.63 13.80
CA GLU A 37 -5.33 -0.01 15.00
C GLU A 37 -6.86 0.11 15.02
N GLY A 38 -7.55 -1.02 15.21
CA GLY A 38 -9.01 -1.09 15.18
C GLY A 38 -9.62 -1.41 13.81
N ALA A 39 -8.80 -1.47 12.74
CA ALA A 39 -9.26 -1.86 11.42
C ALA A 39 -10.01 -3.19 11.45
N GLN A 40 -11.13 -3.25 10.72
CA GLN A 40 -11.96 -4.44 10.57
C GLN A 40 -11.69 -5.09 9.21
N GLY A 41 -11.85 -6.41 9.12
CA GLY A 41 -11.74 -7.15 7.85
C GLY A 41 -10.34 -7.65 7.48
N PHE A 42 -9.28 -7.04 8.02
CA PHE A 42 -7.90 -7.51 7.83
C PHE A 42 -7.18 -7.73 9.18
N PRO A 43 -6.20 -8.66 9.25
CA PRO A 43 -5.31 -8.73 10.38
C PRO A 43 -4.54 -7.42 10.54
N GLN A 44 -4.43 -6.92 11.77
CA GLN A 44 -3.65 -5.70 12.07
C GLN A 44 -2.20 -5.81 11.60
N ARG A 45 -1.63 -7.01 11.61
CA ARG A 45 -0.26 -7.29 11.21
C ARG A 45 -0.23 -8.49 10.28
N VAL A 46 0.41 -8.31 9.13
CA VAL A 46 0.70 -9.36 8.16
C VAL A 46 2.21 -9.41 7.92
N GLU A 47 2.78 -10.61 7.91
CA GLU A 47 4.21 -10.82 7.72
C GLU A 47 4.48 -11.62 6.46
N GLY A 48 5.54 -11.25 5.76
CA GLY A 48 6.01 -11.93 4.56
C GLY A 48 5.25 -11.49 3.30
N ILE A 49 5.97 -11.46 2.18
CA ILE A 49 5.42 -11.00 0.90
C ILE A 49 4.25 -11.86 0.41
N GLU A 50 4.24 -13.15 0.73
CA GLU A 50 3.14 -14.06 0.39
C GLU A 50 1.85 -13.69 1.16
N GLY A 51 1.98 -13.32 2.44
CA GLY A 51 0.87 -12.87 3.26
C GLY A 51 0.32 -11.52 2.77
N ILE A 52 1.22 -10.59 2.41
CA ILE A 52 0.84 -9.28 1.85
C ILE A 52 0.12 -9.46 0.50
N ALA A 53 0.61 -10.35 -0.36
CA ALA A 53 -0.04 -10.64 -1.63
C ALA A 53 -1.42 -11.30 -1.45
N GLU A 54 -1.57 -12.16 -0.45
CA GLU A 54 -2.89 -12.75 -0.12
C GLU A 54 -3.87 -11.71 0.42
N LYS A 55 -3.41 -10.81 1.30
CA LYS A 55 -4.19 -9.65 1.74
C LYS A 55 -4.64 -8.80 0.55
N GLY A 56 -3.74 -8.52 -0.40
CA GLY A 56 -4.05 -7.80 -1.64
C GLY A 56 -5.16 -8.48 -2.45
N ARG A 57 -5.05 -9.80 -2.68
CA ARG A 57 -6.10 -10.58 -3.37
C ARG A 57 -7.44 -10.56 -2.63
N GLN A 58 -7.44 -10.58 -1.29
CA GLN A 58 -8.65 -10.47 -0.50
C GLN A 58 -9.30 -9.08 -0.67
N TRP A 59 -8.50 -8.01 -0.64
CA TRP A 59 -8.96 -6.65 -0.90
C TRP A 59 -9.56 -6.51 -2.30
N GLU A 60 -8.84 -6.95 -3.34
CA GLU A 60 -9.34 -6.96 -4.72
C GLU A 60 -10.64 -7.76 -4.87
N GLY A 61 -10.75 -8.88 -4.14
CA GLY A 61 -11.96 -9.70 -4.08
C GLY A 61 -13.17 -8.99 -3.46
N MET A 62 -12.97 -7.92 -2.67
CA MET A 62 -14.04 -7.08 -2.11
C MET A 62 -14.42 -5.91 -3.01
N VAL A 63 -13.51 -5.47 -3.88
CA VAL A 63 -13.76 -4.41 -4.86
C VAL A 63 -14.69 -4.93 -5.97
N GLU A 64 -15.76 -4.19 -6.24
CA GLU A 64 -16.66 -4.41 -7.38
C GLU A 64 -16.18 -3.63 -8.60
N GLU A 65 -15.78 -2.37 -8.41
CA GLU A 65 -15.26 -1.51 -9.47
C GLU A 65 -14.17 -0.58 -8.93
N PHE A 66 -13.06 -0.48 -9.67
CA PHE A 66 -11.95 0.43 -9.36
C PHE A 66 -11.95 1.59 -10.36
N HIS A 67 -12.21 2.80 -9.88
CA HIS A 67 -12.33 4.00 -10.72
C HIS A 67 -11.00 4.74 -10.87
N GLY A 68 -10.11 4.62 -9.89
CA GLY A 68 -8.77 5.19 -9.96
C GLY A 68 -8.10 5.32 -8.60
N VAL A 69 -6.83 5.75 -8.64
CA VAL A 69 -6.05 6.08 -7.45
C VAL A 69 -5.28 7.37 -7.67
N GLU A 70 -5.31 8.24 -6.66
CA GLU A 70 -4.47 9.42 -6.56
C GLU A 70 -3.37 9.18 -5.52
N ILE A 71 -2.14 9.53 -5.87
CA ILE A 71 -0.98 9.43 -4.98
C ILE A 71 -0.32 10.82 -4.88
N GLU A 72 -0.35 11.43 -3.71
CA GLU A 72 0.39 12.67 -3.44
C GLU A 72 1.68 12.37 -2.67
N GLY A 73 2.80 12.94 -3.16
CA GLY A 73 4.15 12.61 -2.70
C GLY A 73 4.93 11.77 -3.74
N PRO A 74 5.95 11.00 -3.32
CA PRO A 74 6.32 10.68 -1.94
C PRO A 74 7.20 11.73 -1.26
N ILE A 75 7.09 11.84 0.06
CA ILE A 75 8.00 12.60 0.92
C ILE A 75 9.01 11.62 1.52
N VAL A 76 10.31 11.88 1.32
CA VAL A 76 11.39 10.97 1.71
C VAL A 76 12.18 11.56 2.88
N ALA A 77 12.44 10.75 3.90
CA ALA A 77 13.25 11.11 5.07
C ALA A 77 14.16 9.94 5.48
N GLY A 78 15.46 10.05 5.21
CA GLY A 78 16.43 9.00 5.54
C GLY A 78 16.10 7.67 4.86
N ASN A 79 15.80 6.65 5.66
CA ASN A 79 15.39 5.31 5.20
C ASN A 79 13.86 5.11 5.20
N HIS A 80 13.08 6.18 5.26
CA HIS A 80 11.62 6.14 5.21
C HIS A 80 11.08 7.00 4.07
N PHE A 81 9.89 6.67 3.59
CA PHE A 81 9.09 7.56 2.76
C PHE A 81 7.60 7.42 3.07
N THR A 82 6.81 8.44 2.76
CA THR A 82 5.36 8.44 2.93
C THR A 82 4.65 9.07 1.73
N ALA A 83 3.40 8.68 1.50
CA ALA A 83 2.51 9.25 0.50
C ALA A 83 1.05 9.16 0.99
N THR A 84 0.20 10.04 0.49
CA THR A 84 -1.24 9.84 0.59
C THR A 84 -1.69 8.90 -0.53
N MET A 85 -2.72 8.11 -0.26
CA MET A 85 -3.39 7.28 -1.25
C MET A 85 -4.89 7.56 -1.15
N LYS A 86 -5.51 7.98 -2.25
CA LYS A 86 -6.96 8.14 -2.35
C LYS A 86 -7.47 7.21 -3.43
N MET A 87 -8.29 6.24 -3.05
CA MET A 87 -8.81 5.21 -3.92
C MET A 87 -10.29 5.51 -4.19
N ASP A 88 -10.64 5.73 -5.45
CA ASP A 88 -12.02 5.88 -5.90
C ASP A 88 -12.55 4.51 -6.28
N ILE A 89 -13.41 3.93 -5.45
CA ILE A 89 -13.80 2.52 -5.53
C ILE A 89 -15.28 2.31 -5.23
N THR A 90 -15.82 1.24 -5.78
CA THR A 90 -17.10 0.65 -5.39
C THR A 90 -16.80 -0.69 -4.73
N MET A 91 -17.09 -0.85 -3.44
CA MET A 91 -17.04 -2.16 -2.77
C MET A 91 -18.31 -2.95 -3.04
N LYS A 92 -18.22 -4.28 -3.06
CA LYS A 92 -19.38 -5.16 -3.28
C LYS A 92 -20.51 -4.88 -2.29
N GLY A 93 -21.67 -4.50 -2.83
CA GLY A 93 -22.86 -4.20 -2.04
C GLY A 93 -22.82 -2.85 -1.32
N GLN A 94 -21.89 -1.96 -1.67
CA GLN A 94 -21.79 -0.60 -1.14
C GLN A 94 -21.84 0.44 -2.29
N PRO A 95 -22.27 1.69 -2.02
CA PRO A 95 -22.15 2.76 -3.00
C PRO A 95 -20.68 3.10 -3.28
N ARG A 96 -20.41 3.69 -4.46
CA ARG A 96 -19.10 4.27 -4.79
C ARG A 96 -18.68 5.31 -3.75
N GLY A 97 -17.41 5.29 -3.37
CA GLY A 97 -16.82 6.20 -2.39
C GLY A 97 -15.34 6.47 -2.66
N ILE A 98 -14.75 7.33 -1.82
CA ILE A 98 -13.31 7.59 -1.79
C ILE A 98 -12.78 7.07 -0.46
N ASP A 99 -11.85 6.12 -0.53
CA ASP A 99 -11.07 5.65 0.60
C ASP A 99 -9.76 6.44 0.66
N GLU A 100 -9.46 7.08 1.78
CA GLU A 100 -8.29 7.94 1.96
C GLU A 100 -7.39 7.42 3.07
N GLU A 101 -6.09 7.28 2.77
CA GLU A 101 -5.09 6.83 3.72
C GLU A 101 -3.74 7.53 3.56
N ILE A 102 -2.96 7.52 4.63
CA ILE A 102 -1.53 7.82 4.59
C ILE A 102 -0.77 6.50 4.71
N ALA A 103 0.15 6.26 3.78
CA ALA A 103 1.03 5.10 3.83
C ALA A 103 2.45 5.53 4.22
N LEU A 104 3.03 4.85 5.22
CA LEU A 104 4.41 5.04 5.67
C LEU A 104 5.22 3.77 5.39
N TYR A 105 6.35 3.94 4.74
CA TYR A 105 7.24 2.86 4.33
C TYR A 105 8.62 3.00 4.96
N ARG A 106 9.22 1.87 5.33
CA ARG A 106 10.64 1.77 5.72
C ARG A 106 11.40 0.96 4.68
N VAL A 107 12.56 1.45 4.28
CA VAL A 107 13.43 0.86 3.26
C VAL A 107 14.75 0.43 3.88
N GLU A 108 15.18 -0.79 3.58
CA GLU A 108 16.50 -1.31 3.93
C GLU A 108 17.07 -2.09 2.75
N ASN A 109 18.38 -1.93 2.50
CA ASN A 109 19.07 -2.59 1.37
C ASN A 109 18.37 -2.40 0.01
N GLY A 110 17.70 -1.24 -0.17
CA GLY A 110 16.96 -0.91 -1.38
C GLY A 110 15.65 -1.66 -1.55
N LYS A 111 15.07 -2.19 -0.47
CA LYS A 111 13.77 -2.87 -0.44
C LYS A 111 12.87 -2.31 0.66
N ILE A 112 11.57 -2.27 0.41
CA ILE A 112 10.55 -1.98 1.42
C ILE A 112 10.51 -3.17 2.39
N VAL A 113 10.82 -2.92 3.65
CA VAL A 113 10.80 -3.93 4.73
C VAL A 113 9.61 -3.76 5.67
N SER A 114 8.92 -2.64 5.59
CA SER A 114 7.70 -2.38 6.35
C SER A 114 6.82 -1.38 5.61
N GLU A 115 5.52 -1.59 5.67
CA GLU A 115 4.48 -0.62 5.35
C GLU A 115 3.52 -0.47 6.54
N GLN A 116 2.97 0.73 6.73
CA GLN A 116 1.94 1.01 7.72
C GLN A 116 0.94 2.03 7.17
N PHE A 117 -0.34 1.74 7.36
CA PHE A 117 -1.44 2.57 6.88
C PHE A 117 -2.11 3.32 8.04
N PHE A 118 -2.54 4.55 7.77
CA PHE A 118 -3.23 5.42 8.71
C PHE A 118 -4.48 6.00 8.05
N TYR A 119 -5.65 5.71 8.61
CA TYR A 119 -6.96 6.14 8.13
C TYR A 119 -7.97 6.11 9.29
N ALA A 120 -9.20 6.55 9.05
CA ALA A 120 -10.27 6.49 10.04
C ALA A 120 -10.86 5.07 10.16
N VAL A 121 -11.00 4.57 11.38
CA VAL A 121 -11.61 3.25 11.69
C VAL A 121 -13.02 3.38 12.23
#